data_AF-A0A820KFG8-F1
#
_entry.id   AF-A0A820KFG8-F1
#
_cell.length_a   1.000
_cell.length_b   1.000
_cell.length_c   1.000
_cell.angle_alpha   90.00
_cell.angle_beta   90.00
_cell.angle_gamma   90.00
#
_symmetry.space_group_name_H-M   'P 1'
#
loop_
_entity.id
_entity.type
_entity.pdbx_description
1 polymer ?
#
loop_
_entity_poly.entity_id
_entity_poly.type
_entity_poly.pdbx_seq_one_letter_code
_entity_poly.pdbx_strand_id
1 'polypeptide(L)'
;RGASPAPPPEPLPNILYQLLTSAPPSPFPDVLPMSDRDARDGYVHLARALNILPLAMKNYNYTLQLWALKLNYKWMRENQYDIRWEWGSSNTTIYPHLYDNTTKQMLLDMKTWTRKENEKWNQTSVVDDEWLTDGNTVSAASFKLVQMQRNV
;
A
#
# COMPACT_ATOMS: atom_id res chain seq x y z
N ARG A 1 -13.69 14.11 -10.83
CA ARG A 1 -13.74 14.60 -9.43
C ARG A 1 -12.47 14.08 -8.78
N GLY A 2 -11.51 14.95 -8.45
CA GLY A 2 -10.32 14.55 -7.71
C GLY A 2 -10.69 14.11 -6.29
N ALA A 3 -9.87 13.28 -5.67
CA ALA A 3 -10.08 12.91 -4.28
C ALA A 3 -9.85 14.13 -3.37
N SER A 4 -10.60 14.19 -2.27
CA SER A 4 -10.58 15.36 -1.38
C SER A 4 -9.28 15.38 -0.57
N PRO A 5 -8.54 16.50 -0.49
CA PRO A 5 -7.36 16.61 0.36
C PRO A 5 -7.66 16.20 1.81
N ALA A 6 -6.72 15.48 2.41
CA ALA A 6 -6.79 15.05 3.79
C ALA A 6 -5.48 15.39 4.52
N PRO A 7 -5.53 15.66 5.84
CA PRO A 7 -4.29 15.78 6.61
C PRO A 7 -3.54 14.43 6.59
N PRO A 8 -2.21 14.45 6.55
CA PRO A 8 -1.42 13.23 6.72
C PRO A 8 -1.68 12.61 8.11
N PRO A 9 -1.45 11.30 8.27
CA PRO A 9 -1.57 10.66 9.57
C PRO A 9 -0.45 11.12 10.52
N GLU A 10 -0.77 11.12 11.81
CA GLU A 10 0.21 11.33 12.89
C GLU A 10 0.30 10.08 13.77
N PRO A 11 1.51 9.52 14.00
CA PRO A 11 2.77 9.88 13.35
C PRO A 11 2.79 9.50 11.85
N LEU A 12 3.59 10.22 11.07
CA LEU A 12 3.83 9.88 9.67
C LEU A 12 4.51 8.52 9.55
N PRO A 13 4.09 7.62 8.64
CA PRO A 13 4.82 6.39 8.38
C PRO A 13 6.21 6.70 7.76
N ASN A 14 7.13 5.75 7.89
CA ASN A 14 8.38 5.69 7.13
C ASN A 14 8.25 4.81 5.88
N ILE A 15 7.25 3.93 5.86
CA ILE A 15 7.01 2.95 4.80
C ILE A 15 5.60 3.12 4.23
N LEU A 16 5.50 3.06 2.90
CA LEU A 16 4.24 2.92 2.17
C LEU A 16 4.31 1.72 1.24
N TYR A 17 3.16 1.30 0.72
CA TYR A 17 3.03 0.10 -0.09
C TYR A 17 2.29 0.37 -1.38
N GLN A 18 2.77 -0.20 -2.49
CA GLN A 18 2.03 -0.28 -3.76
C GLN A 18 1.63 -1.75 -3.99
N LEU A 19 0.39 -1.98 -4.42
CA LEU A 19 -0.12 -3.31 -4.75
C LEU A 19 -0.17 -3.51 -6.27
N LEU A 20 0.27 -4.68 -6.73
CA LEU A 20 0.26 -5.09 -8.13
C LEU A 20 -0.45 -6.43 -8.29
N THR A 21 -1.19 -6.60 -9.38
CA THR A 21 -1.89 -7.86 -9.70
C THR A 21 -1.06 -8.84 -10.51
N SER A 22 0.12 -8.42 -10.97
CA SER A 22 1.11 -9.22 -11.69
C SER A 22 2.49 -9.01 -11.08
N ALA A 23 3.40 -9.94 -11.36
CA ALA A 23 4.79 -9.78 -10.98
C ALA A 23 5.37 -8.50 -11.59
N PRO A 24 6.17 -7.71 -10.84
CA PRO A 24 6.92 -6.62 -11.43
C PRO A 24 7.96 -7.19 -12.42
N PRO A 25 8.40 -6.41 -13.43
CA PRO A 25 9.47 -6.85 -14.33
C PRO A 25 10.75 -7.24 -13.57
N SER A 26 11.46 -8.25 -14.07
CA SER A 26 12.72 -8.73 -13.50
C SER A 26 13.86 -8.61 -14.52
N PRO A 27 14.98 -7.92 -14.19
CA PRO A 27 15.23 -7.21 -12.94
C PRO A 27 14.27 -6.02 -12.76
N PHE A 28 14.09 -5.56 -11.50
CA PHE A 28 13.24 -4.40 -11.24
C PHE A 28 13.74 -3.18 -12.03
N PRO A 29 12.85 -2.52 -12.81
CA PRO A 29 13.26 -1.46 -13.72
C PRO A 29 13.57 -0.17 -12.95
N ASP A 30 14.31 0.74 -13.57
CA ASP A 30 14.58 2.06 -12.97
C ASP A 30 13.29 2.84 -12.70
N VAL A 31 12.32 2.71 -13.61
CA VAL A 31 10.96 3.22 -13.50
C VAL A 31 9.98 2.08 -13.73
N LEU A 32 9.12 1.81 -12.75
CA LEU A 32 8.06 0.83 -12.88
C LEU A 32 6.95 1.39 -13.79
N PRO A 33 6.52 0.64 -14.82
CA PRO A 33 5.37 1.04 -15.62
C PRO A 33 4.11 1.23 -14.74
N MET A 34 3.38 2.32 -14.96
CA MET A 34 2.10 2.54 -14.28
C MET A 34 1.12 1.41 -14.61
N SER A 35 0.33 1.01 -13.61
CA SER A 35 -0.82 0.15 -13.87
C SER A 35 -1.89 0.89 -14.67
N ASP A 36 -2.77 0.17 -15.37
CA ASP A 36 -3.91 0.77 -16.08
C ASP A 36 -4.78 1.63 -15.16
N ARG A 37 -4.87 1.24 -13.88
CA ARG A 37 -5.59 2.00 -12.85
C ARG A 37 -4.88 3.32 -12.55
N ASP A 38 -3.59 3.26 -12.27
CA ASP A 38 -2.80 4.46 -11.92
C ASP A 38 -2.71 5.43 -13.10
N ALA A 39 -2.55 4.90 -14.32
CA ALA A 39 -2.52 5.70 -15.55
C ALA A 39 -3.86 6.42 -15.82
N ARG A 40 -4.98 5.74 -15.58
CA ARG A 40 -6.31 6.35 -15.72
C ARG A 40 -6.56 7.44 -14.67
N ASP A 41 -6.13 7.20 -13.44
CA ASP A 41 -6.43 8.07 -12.31
C ASP A 41 -5.40 9.23 -12.20
N GLY A 42 -4.23 9.10 -12.84
CA GLY A 42 -3.20 10.14 -12.98
C GLY A 42 -2.17 10.18 -11.86
N TYR A 43 -2.12 9.14 -11.02
CA TYR A 43 -1.21 9.00 -9.88
C TYR A 43 -1.08 7.53 -9.48
N VAL A 44 0.01 7.19 -8.79
CA VAL A 44 0.21 5.85 -8.21
C VAL A 44 -0.51 5.72 -6.88
N HIS A 45 -1.37 4.71 -6.76
CA HIS A 45 -2.05 4.39 -5.51
C HIS A 45 -1.11 3.73 -4.51
N LEU A 46 -0.93 4.39 -3.35
CA LEU A 46 -0.18 3.85 -2.23
C LEU A 46 -1.11 3.54 -1.06
N ALA A 47 -0.61 2.75 -0.12
CA ALA A 47 -1.32 2.34 1.07
C ALA A 47 -0.39 2.28 2.28
N ARG A 48 -0.95 2.49 3.48
CA ARG A 48 -0.29 2.13 4.74
C ARG A 48 -0.42 0.64 5.01
N ALA A 49 0.43 0.10 5.90
CA ALA A 49 0.38 -1.30 6.30
C ALA A 49 -1.04 -1.74 6.73
N LEU A 50 -1.67 -0.95 7.61
CA LEU A 50 -3.00 -1.23 8.14
C LEU A 50 -4.13 -1.23 7.09
N ASN A 51 -3.88 -0.64 5.91
CA ASN A 51 -4.86 -0.55 4.83
C ASN A 51 -4.74 -1.69 3.80
N ILE A 52 -3.67 -2.48 3.84
CA ILE A 52 -3.43 -3.53 2.84
C ILE A 52 -4.53 -4.59 2.83
N LEU A 53 -4.89 -5.13 3.99
CA LEU A 53 -5.94 -6.15 4.06
C LEU A 53 -7.32 -5.60 3.62
N PRO A 54 -7.82 -4.46 4.15
CA PRO A 54 -9.08 -3.88 3.66
C PRO A 54 -9.06 -3.57 2.16
N LEU A 55 -7.93 -3.08 1.61
CA LEU A 55 -7.79 -2.84 0.18
C LEU A 55 -7.82 -4.13 -0.64
N ALA A 56 -7.12 -5.17 -0.18
CA ALA A 56 -7.11 -6.51 -0.79
C ALA A 56 -8.54 -7.07 -0.88
N MET A 57 -9.26 -7.04 0.24
CA MET A 57 -10.65 -7.51 0.32
C MET A 57 -11.62 -6.70 -0.53
N LYS A 58 -11.39 -5.39 -0.73
CA LYS A 58 -12.29 -4.54 -1.49
C LYS A 58 -12.02 -4.58 -3.00
N ASN A 59 -10.75 -4.57 -3.39
CA ASN A 59 -10.36 -4.28 -4.78
C ASN A 59 -9.62 -5.42 -5.47
N TYR A 60 -9.20 -6.48 -4.78
CA TYR A 60 -8.34 -7.53 -5.34
C TYR A 60 -8.90 -8.94 -5.17
N ASN A 61 -10.21 -9.09 -4.92
CA ASN A 61 -10.88 -10.40 -4.83
C ASN A 61 -10.97 -11.16 -6.17
N TYR A 62 -10.61 -10.53 -7.29
CA TYR A 62 -10.58 -11.20 -8.60
C TYR A 62 -9.25 -11.90 -8.89
N THR A 63 -8.19 -11.64 -8.11
CA THR A 63 -6.88 -12.28 -8.28
C THR A 63 -6.59 -13.28 -7.16
N LEU A 64 -5.80 -14.31 -7.49
CA LEU A 64 -5.28 -15.30 -6.53
C LEU A 64 -3.88 -14.95 -6.04
N GLN A 65 -3.22 -13.99 -6.69
CA GLN A 65 -1.87 -13.54 -6.35
C GLN A 65 -1.87 -12.02 -6.25
N LEU A 66 -1.22 -11.52 -5.21
CA LEU A 66 -1.07 -10.09 -4.98
C LEU A 66 0.39 -9.81 -4.68
N TRP A 67 0.99 -9.00 -5.53
CA TRP A 67 2.35 -8.50 -5.34
C TRP A 67 2.30 -7.19 -4.57
N ALA A 68 3.27 -6.98 -3.70
CA ALA A 68 3.42 -5.76 -2.94
C ALA A 68 4.85 -5.24 -2.99
N LEU A 69 4.97 -3.95 -3.26
CA LEU A 69 6.22 -3.22 -3.17
C LEU A 69 6.23 -2.44 -1.86
N LYS A 70 7.27 -2.63 -1.04
CA LYS A 70 7.53 -1.84 0.16
C LYS A 70 8.41 -0.66 -0.24
N LEU A 71 7.90 0.55 -0.07
CA LEU A 71 8.53 1.79 -0.52
C LEU A 71 9.00 2.65 0.65
N ASN A 72 10.17 3.25 0.50
CA ASN A 72 10.80 4.14 1.48
C ASN A 72 10.16 5.53 1.46
N TYR A 73 9.00 5.67 2.08
CA TYR A 73 8.28 6.95 2.13
C TYR A 73 9.05 8.04 2.89
N LYS A 74 9.91 7.69 3.87
CA LYS A 74 10.80 8.66 4.48
C LYS A 74 11.75 9.29 3.44
N TRP A 75 12.44 8.45 2.67
CA TRP A 75 13.34 8.92 1.60
C TRP A 75 12.59 9.71 0.53
N MET A 76 11.40 9.25 0.12
CA MET A 76 10.58 9.97 -0.86
C MET A 76 10.23 11.39 -0.39
N ARG A 77 9.88 11.57 0.88
CA ARG A 77 9.64 12.90 1.47
C ARG A 77 10.89 13.77 1.49
N GLU A 78 12.02 13.20 1.92
CA GLU A 78 13.31 13.90 1.97
C GLU A 78 13.80 14.32 0.58
N ASN A 79 13.37 13.60 -0.48
CA ASN A 79 13.65 13.89 -1.88
C ASN A 79 12.49 14.59 -2.61
N GLN A 80 11.55 15.20 -1.87
CA GLN A 80 10.52 16.11 -2.38
C GLN A 80 9.58 15.52 -3.43
N TYR A 81 9.32 14.20 -3.39
CA TYR A 81 8.29 13.59 -4.23
C TYR A 81 6.90 14.13 -3.86
N ASP A 82 6.06 14.38 -4.87
CA ASP A 82 4.68 14.86 -4.68
C ASP A 82 3.78 13.72 -4.20
N ILE A 83 3.63 13.64 -2.88
CA ILE A 83 2.78 12.64 -2.23
C ILE A 83 1.68 13.36 -1.47
N ARG A 84 0.45 13.15 -1.91
CA ARG A 84 -0.73 13.80 -1.32
C ARG A 84 -1.56 12.78 -0.58
N TRP A 85 -2.01 13.17 0.61
CA TRP A 85 -2.95 12.39 1.40
C TRP A 85 -4.36 12.84 1.06
N GLU A 86 -5.20 11.88 0.67
CA GLU A 86 -6.54 12.18 0.19
C GLU A 86 -7.56 11.23 0.82
N TRP A 87 -8.76 11.73 1.09
CA TRP A 87 -9.86 10.93 1.60
C TRP A 87 -10.30 9.93 0.52
N GLY A 88 -10.37 8.66 0.91
CA GLY A 88 -11.08 7.66 0.12
C GLY A 88 -12.58 7.93 0.10
N SER A 89 -13.31 7.24 -0.78
CA SER A 89 -14.74 7.49 -1.01
C SER A 89 -15.66 7.37 0.21
N SER A 90 -15.20 6.73 1.30
CA SER A 90 -15.94 6.62 2.56
C SER A 90 -15.70 7.80 3.52
N ASN A 91 -14.75 8.69 3.24
CA ASN A 91 -14.27 9.74 4.14
C ASN A 91 -13.83 9.25 5.54
N THR A 92 -13.58 7.95 5.70
CA THR A 92 -13.12 7.34 6.96
C THR A 92 -11.69 6.81 6.88
N THR A 93 -11.11 6.82 5.68
CA THR A 93 -9.75 6.34 5.42
C THR A 93 -9.06 7.29 4.48
N ILE A 94 -7.81 7.62 4.80
CA ILE A 94 -6.94 8.43 3.95
C ILE A 94 -5.97 7.51 3.21
N TYR A 95 -5.71 7.82 1.94
CA TYR A 95 -4.77 7.10 1.10
C TYR A 95 -3.70 8.07 0.59
N PRO A 96 -2.42 7.69 0.64
CA PRO A 96 -1.37 8.43 -0.02
C PRO A 96 -1.40 8.13 -1.53
N HIS A 97 -1.27 9.18 -2.34
CA HIS A 97 -1.13 9.09 -3.78
C HIS A 97 0.18 9.75 -4.20
N LEU A 98 0.98 9.04 -4.98
CA LEU A 98 2.22 9.55 -5.57
C LEU A 98 1.92 10.12 -6.96
N TYR A 99 2.10 11.41 -7.14
CA TYR A 99 1.94 12.12 -8.41
C TYR A 99 3.25 12.09 -9.23
N ASP A 100 3.85 10.89 -9.31
CA ASP A 100 5.07 10.56 -10.04
C ASP A 100 5.09 9.04 -10.30
N ASN A 101 6.14 8.52 -10.92
CA ASN A 101 6.34 7.10 -11.13
C ASN A 101 7.02 6.44 -9.93
N THR A 102 6.70 5.16 -9.69
CA THR A 102 7.47 4.33 -8.75
C THR A 102 8.84 4.01 -9.35
N THR A 103 9.92 4.38 -8.68
CA THR A 103 11.29 4.12 -9.13
C THR A 103 11.98 3.05 -8.29
N LYS A 104 13.05 2.47 -8.85
CA LYS A 104 13.89 1.49 -8.14
C LYS A 104 14.48 2.03 -6.84
N GLN A 105 14.79 3.33 -6.77
CA GLN A 105 15.39 3.95 -5.59
C GLN A 105 14.43 4.00 -4.39
N MET A 106 13.12 4.00 -4.65
CA MET A 106 12.10 3.96 -3.61
C MET A 106 11.96 2.58 -2.98
N LEU A 107 12.34 1.51 -3.70
CA LEU A 107 12.05 0.14 -3.32
C LEU A 107 12.95 -0.33 -2.17
N LEU A 108 12.34 -0.71 -1.05
CA LEU A 108 13.01 -1.39 0.05
C LEU A 108 12.99 -2.91 -0.12
N ASP A 109 11.83 -3.44 -0.51
CA ASP A 109 11.61 -4.87 -0.64
C ASP A 109 10.35 -5.15 -1.48
N MET A 110 10.19 -6.36 -1.98
CA MET A 110 8.96 -6.82 -2.64
C MET A 110 8.59 -8.23 -2.19
N LYS A 111 7.28 -8.51 -2.16
CA LYS A 111 6.80 -9.88 -1.90
C LYS A 111 5.52 -10.19 -2.62
N THR A 112 5.15 -11.47 -2.57
CA THR A 112 3.89 -11.99 -3.11
C THR A 112 3.10 -12.65 -2.01
N TRP A 113 1.80 -12.38 -1.97
CA TRP A 113 0.82 -13.18 -1.26
C TRP A 113 -0.01 -13.97 -2.24
N THR A 114 -0.41 -15.17 -1.83
CA THR A 114 -1.26 -16.06 -2.61
C THR A 114 -2.44 -16.49 -1.77
N ARG A 115 -3.59 -16.67 -2.41
CA ARG A 115 -4.78 -17.29 -1.81
C ARG A 115 -5.30 -18.40 -2.71
N LYS A 116 -6.05 -19.34 -2.14
CA LYS A 116 -6.82 -20.32 -2.91
C LYS A 116 -8.09 -19.69 -3.48
N GLU A 117 -8.67 -20.31 -4.50
CA GLU A 117 -9.88 -19.79 -5.18
C GLU A 117 -11.07 -19.63 -4.24
N ASN A 118 -11.23 -20.58 -3.31
CA ASN A 118 -12.29 -20.59 -2.29
C ASN A 118 -11.93 -19.82 -1.01
N GLU A 119 -10.79 -19.15 -0.97
CA GLU A 119 -10.27 -18.44 0.21
C GLU A 119 -10.42 -16.92 0.02
N LYS A 120 -10.77 -16.18 1.06
CA LYS A 120 -10.75 -14.70 1.07
C LYS A 120 -9.41 -14.18 1.58
N TRP A 121 -9.03 -12.96 1.23
CA TRP A 121 -7.76 -12.37 1.70
C TRP A 121 -7.60 -12.33 3.23
N ASN A 122 -8.68 -12.24 4.00
CA ASN A 122 -8.66 -12.30 5.46
C ASN A 122 -8.50 -13.72 6.05
N GLN A 123 -8.29 -14.72 5.21
CA GLN A 123 -7.97 -16.10 5.60
C GLN A 123 -6.52 -16.46 5.25
N THR A 124 -5.77 -15.52 4.68
CA THR A 124 -4.40 -15.71 4.18
C THR A 124 -3.36 -15.14 5.15
N SER A 125 -2.08 -15.36 4.82
CA SER A 125 -0.95 -14.79 5.57
C SER A 125 -0.91 -13.26 5.61
N VAL A 126 -1.66 -12.55 4.75
CA VAL A 126 -1.75 -11.08 4.75
C VAL A 126 -2.21 -10.51 6.10
N VAL A 127 -3.04 -11.25 6.85
CA VAL A 127 -3.69 -10.76 8.08
C VAL A 127 -2.67 -10.41 9.16
N ASP A 128 -1.68 -11.28 9.38
CA ASP A 128 -0.71 -11.17 10.47
C ASP A 128 0.73 -11.07 9.97
N ASP A 129 0.90 -10.58 8.74
CA ASP A 129 2.21 -10.50 8.10
C ASP A 129 3.09 -9.43 8.75
N GLU A 130 4.12 -9.84 9.48
CA GLU A 130 5.05 -8.92 10.15
C GLU A 130 5.86 -8.06 9.16
N TRP A 131 5.84 -8.41 7.87
CA TRP A 131 6.38 -7.55 6.82
C TRP A 131 5.56 -6.26 6.63
N LEU A 132 4.29 -6.23 7.05
CA LEU A 132 3.43 -5.05 7.05
C LEU A 132 3.67 -4.21 8.30
N THR A 133 4.37 -3.09 8.13
CA THR A 133 4.70 -2.13 9.18
C THR A 133 4.77 -0.74 8.58
N ASP A 134 4.43 0.29 9.36
CA ASP A 134 4.65 1.67 8.92
C ASP A 134 6.13 2.10 9.08
N GLY A 135 7.01 1.24 9.61
CA GLY A 135 8.44 1.55 9.77
C GLY A 135 8.75 2.57 10.85
N ASN A 136 7.77 2.90 11.69
CA ASN A 136 7.95 3.67 12.92
C ASN A 136 8.26 2.71 14.06
N THR A 137 9.03 3.13 15.07
CA THR A 137 9.43 2.32 16.23
C THR A 137 8.29 1.87 17.15
N VAL A 138 7.02 2.07 16.76
CA VAL A 138 5.89 1.48 17.46
C VAL A 138 5.89 -0.02 17.14
N SER A 139 6.19 -0.84 18.15
CA SER A 139 6.37 -2.28 18.01
C SER A 139 5.21 -2.95 17.26
N ALA A 140 5.48 -4.07 16.58
CA ALA A 140 4.48 -4.85 15.84
C ALA A 140 3.22 -5.18 16.68
N ALA A 141 3.34 -5.18 18.01
CA ALA A 141 2.23 -5.38 18.95
C ALA A 141 1.15 -4.26 18.90
N SER A 142 1.52 -3.00 18.66
CA SER A 142 0.55 -1.90 18.53
C SER A 142 -0.23 -1.97 17.22
N PHE A 143 0.39 -2.47 16.14
CA PHE A 143 -0.30 -2.72 14.87
C PHE A 143 -1.32 -3.85 14.97
N LYS A 144 -0.97 -4.95 15.64
CA LYS A 144 -1.89 -6.09 15.87
C LYS A 144 -3.14 -5.65 16.65
N LEU A 145 -3.00 -4.80 17.67
CA LEU A 145 -4.13 -4.32 18.47
C LEU A 145 -5.11 -3.46 17.63
N VAL A 146 -4.60 -2.57 16.77
CA VAL A 146 -5.45 -1.73 15.90
C VAL A 146 -6.15 -2.55 14.81
N GLN A 147 -5.49 -3.57 14.25
CA GLN A 147 -6.13 -4.48 13.30
C GLN A 147 -7.23 -5.32 13.96
N MET A 148 -7.01 -5.83 15.17
CA MET A 148 -8.02 -6.58 15.92
C MET A 148 -9.26 -5.74 16.26
N GLN A 149 -9.08 -4.47 16.66
CA GLN A 149 -10.20 -3.57 16.99
C GLN A 149 -11.08 -3.15 15.80
N ARG A 150 -10.59 -3.30 14.56
CA ARG A 150 -11.33 -2.95 13.33
C ARG A 150 -12.03 -4.13 12.66
N ASN A 151 -11.77 -5.35 13.13
CA ASN A 151 -12.33 -6.59 12.58
C ASN A 151 -13.49 -7.16 13.44
N VAL A 152 -14.05 -6.35 14.34
CA VAL A 152 -15.25 -6.67 15.15
C VAL A 152 -16.47 -5.98 14.56
#